data_AF-A0A7Y4U7G3-F1
#
_entry.id   AF-A0A7Y4U7G3-F1
#
_cell.length_a   1.000
_cell.length_b   1.000
_cell.length_c   1.000
_cell.angle_alpha   90.00
_cell.angle_beta   90.00
_cell.angle_gamma   90.00
#
_symmetry.space_group_name_H-M   'P 1'
#
loop_
_entity.id
_entity.type
_entity.pdbx_description
1 polymer ?
#
loop_
_entity_poly.entity_id
_entity_poly.type
_entity_poly.pdbx_seq_one_letter_code
_entity_poly.pdbx_strand_id
1 'polypeptide(L)'
;MGSQFVTRYAFWCSAFLFLLTYTTQAVSQQRKRQPIKRPAATKTKATPTPTPAYPPGYQTALDAISEDSLKGHLSFIAADLLEGRNTPSRGLDLAAEYIAAQFRRAGIEPAGDADVAGQPTYFQTSEWRAAETSANNANAGLVLQNGEQNLRVSANQAALQNLKVGDTVKLRNVVAILRGSDPVLKDTYVLVTAHYDHIGMLANGEDRISNGANDDGSGTVSVIELATALSKLKERPKRSIVFLTVFGEEKGMVGSRYYGKHPLFPIAKTVADVNLEHVGRTDDQEGDKTNTATLTGFDYTDVGPIFQKAGELTGIRVYKHEQNSDSFFGRSDNQALADQGVPAHTLCVAFIFPDYHRVGDHWDKINYPNLAKTNRMIALALLMMADNANAPKWNEANPKTAKYVSAWKAQTGK
;
A
#
# COMPACT_ATOMS: atom_id res chain seq x y z
N MET A 1 -6.48 -4.43 -60.82
CA MET A 1 -5.92 -5.69 -60.28
C MET A 1 -6.57 -5.93 -58.94
N GLY A 2 -7.35 -7.00 -58.86
CA GLY A 2 -8.44 -7.18 -57.90
C GLY A 2 -8.05 -7.87 -56.59
N SER A 3 -8.93 -7.63 -55.62
CA SER A 3 -8.98 -8.17 -54.25
C SER A 3 -9.22 -9.68 -54.23
N GLN A 4 -8.67 -10.40 -53.25
CA GLN A 4 -9.27 -11.60 -52.63
C GLN A 4 -8.85 -11.63 -51.14
N PHE A 5 -9.76 -11.51 -50.16
CA PHE A 5 -10.78 -12.44 -49.64
C PHE A 5 -10.24 -13.69 -48.91
N VAL A 6 -10.27 -13.58 -47.57
CA VAL A 6 -10.69 -14.53 -46.52
C VAL A 6 -11.17 -15.93 -46.97
N THR A 7 -10.67 -17.01 -46.34
CA THR A 7 -11.43 -18.24 -46.00
C THR A 7 -10.75 -19.01 -44.85
N ARG A 8 -11.27 -18.92 -43.62
CA ARG A 8 -12.02 -19.95 -42.83
C ARG A 8 -11.31 -21.30 -42.60
N TYR A 9 -10.92 -21.54 -41.34
CA TYR A 9 -10.72 -22.87 -40.75
C TYR A 9 -12.07 -23.39 -40.21
N ALA A 10 -12.46 -24.59 -40.62
CA ALA A 10 -13.55 -25.33 -40.02
C ALA A 10 -13.17 -26.82 -39.93
N PHE A 11 -13.32 -27.35 -38.71
CA PHE A 11 -13.69 -28.72 -38.33
C PHE A 11 -12.98 -29.92 -38.98
N TRP A 12 -12.54 -30.87 -38.14
CA TRP A 12 -13.13 -32.22 -38.13
C TRP A 12 -12.86 -32.92 -36.78
N CYS A 13 -13.87 -33.65 -36.34
CA CYS A 13 -14.02 -34.33 -35.07
C CYS A 13 -14.16 -35.83 -35.33
N SER A 14 -13.78 -36.65 -34.33
CA SER A 14 -14.07 -38.09 -34.16
C SER A 14 -13.13 -39.04 -34.95
N ALA A 15 -12.70 -40.22 -34.46
CA ALA A 15 -13.40 -41.15 -33.59
C ALA A 15 -12.54 -42.34 -33.06
N PHE A 16 -13.11 -43.03 -32.06
CA PHE A 16 -12.93 -44.41 -31.53
C PHE A 16 -11.65 -44.82 -30.77
N LEU A 17 -11.67 -45.04 -29.44
CA LEU A 17 -12.27 -46.11 -28.60
C LEU A 17 -11.42 -47.40 -28.53
N PHE A 18 -10.77 -47.64 -27.39
CA PHE A 18 -10.41 -48.99 -26.94
C PHE A 18 -10.58 -49.08 -25.42
N LEU A 19 -11.51 -49.94 -25.00
CA LEU A 19 -11.73 -50.39 -23.63
C LEU A 19 -10.60 -51.31 -23.19
N LEU A 20 -10.04 -51.11 -21.99
CA LEU A 20 -9.43 -52.19 -21.22
C LEU A 20 -9.92 -52.11 -19.78
N THR A 21 -10.75 -53.06 -19.40
CA THR A 21 -11.23 -53.30 -18.04
C THR A 21 -10.13 -53.97 -17.21
N TYR A 22 -9.73 -53.37 -16.09
CA TYR A 22 -8.95 -54.07 -15.05
C TYR A 22 -9.79 -54.21 -13.79
N THR A 23 -10.11 -55.46 -13.47
CA THR A 23 -10.72 -55.92 -12.22
C THR A 23 -9.69 -55.87 -11.08
N THR A 24 -10.02 -55.21 -9.97
CA THR A 24 -9.26 -55.29 -8.73
C THR A 24 -9.73 -56.47 -7.89
N GLN A 25 -8.92 -57.53 -7.77
CA GLN A 25 -9.06 -58.52 -6.70
C GLN A 25 -8.06 -58.20 -5.59
N ALA A 26 -8.57 -57.90 -4.40
CA ALA A 26 -7.76 -57.73 -3.19
C ALA A 26 -7.41 -59.12 -2.60
N VAL A 27 -6.11 -59.44 -2.54
CA VAL A 27 -5.60 -60.58 -1.79
C VAL A 27 -5.06 -60.08 -0.44
N SER A 28 -5.74 -60.47 0.63
CA SER A 28 -5.30 -60.28 2.01
C SER A 28 -4.24 -61.33 2.37
N GLN A 29 -2.99 -60.91 2.57
CA GLN A 29 -1.98 -61.68 3.29
C GLN A 29 -1.48 -60.89 4.50
N GLN A 30 -1.89 -61.32 5.69
CA GLN A 30 -1.35 -60.85 6.97
C GLN A 30 0.10 -61.33 7.13
N ARG A 31 1.08 -60.45 6.89
CA ARG A 31 2.43 -60.61 7.42
C ARG A 31 2.51 -59.97 8.81
N LYS A 32 2.70 -60.80 9.85
CA LYS A 32 3.01 -60.37 11.21
C LYS A 32 4.30 -59.54 11.21
N ARG A 33 4.21 -58.23 11.46
CA ARG A 33 5.37 -57.35 11.68
C ARG A 33 5.82 -57.47 13.14
N GLN A 34 7.08 -57.86 13.36
CA GLN A 34 7.73 -57.73 14.67
C GLN A 34 7.98 -56.24 14.98
N PRO A 35 7.89 -55.83 16.26
CA PRO A 35 8.09 -54.42 16.63
C PRO A 35 9.58 -54.06 16.57
N ILE A 36 9.93 -53.13 15.68
CA ILE A 36 11.22 -52.45 15.70
C ILE A 36 11.20 -51.49 16.91
N LYS A 37 12.05 -51.74 17.91
CA LYS A 37 12.31 -50.79 19.00
C LYS A 37 12.95 -49.53 18.41
N ARG A 38 12.20 -48.44 18.30
CA ARG A 38 12.75 -47.10 18.05
C ARG A 38 13.57 -46.67 19.28
N PRO A 39 14.81 -46.16 19.12
CA PRO A 39 15.50 -45.50 20.21
C PRO A 39 14.69 -44.28 20.64
N ALA A 40 14.61 -44.05 21.95
CA ALA A 40 13.90 -42.92 22.54
C ALA A 40 14.46 -41.62 21.95
N ALA A 41 13.59 -40.81 21.35
CA ALA A 41 13.94 -39.47 20.93
C ALA A 41 14.29 -38.63 22.16
N THR A 42 15.56 -38.31 22.32
CA THR A 42 16.04 -37.31 23.26
C THR A 42 15.32 -36.01 22.89
N LYS A 43 14.43 -35.53 23.77
CA LYS A 43 13.84 -34.19 23.65
C LYS A 43 14.97 -33.19 23.87
N THR A 44 15.66 -32.79 22.82
CA THR A 44 16.46 -31.57 22.82
C THR A 44 15.48 -30.43 23.04
N LYS A 45 15.52 -29.85 24.25
CA LYS A 45 14.85 -28.60 24.59
C LYS A 45 15.36 -27.58 23.57
N ALA A 46 14.50 -27.16 22.64
CA ALA A 46 14.84 -26.08 21.71
C ALA A 46 15.26 -24.88 22.56
N THR A 47 16.50 -24.44 22.39
CA THR A 47 16.99 -23.20 23.00
C THR A 47 16.06 -22.08 22.52
N PRO A 48 15.47 -21.26 23.42
CA PRO A 48 14.64 -20.15 22.98
C PRO A 48 15.50 -19.27 22.06
N THR A 49 15.00 -19.06 20.84
CA THR A 49 15.58 -18.07 19.93
C THR A 49 15.66 -16.74 20.68
N PRO A 50 16.82 -16.09 20.77
CA PRO A 50 16.93 -14.84 21.51
C PRO A 50 15.90 -13.85 20.97
N THR A 51 15.07 -13.32 21.86
CA THR A 51 14.10 -12.29 21.53
C THR A 51 14.86 -11.13 20.87
N PRO A 52 14.46 -10.70 19.67
CA PRO A 52 15.14 -9.61 18.98
C PRO A 52 15.17 -8.36 19.87
N ALA A 53 16.37 -7.83 20.09
CA ALA A 53 16.59 -6.74 21.05
C ALA A 53 16.33 -5.37 20.41
N TYR A 54 15.10 -4.88 20.55
CA TYR A 54 14.73 -3.47 20.40
C TYR A 54 14.26 -2.92 21.76
N PRO A 55 14.20 -1.59 21.96
CA PRO A 55 13.73 -1.00 23.20
C PRO A 55 12.42 -1.66 23.69
N PRO A 56 12.32 -2.07 24.97
CA PRO A 56 11.13 -2.75 25.48
C PRO A 56 9.82 -1.97 25.25
N GLY A 57 9.90 -0.64 25.18
CA GLY A 57 8.76 0.23 24.88
C GLY A 57 8.13 0.00 23.51
N TYR A 58 8.88 -0.49 22.51
CA TYR A 58 8.35 -0.77 21.18
C TYR A 58 7.47 -2.03 21.17
N GLN A 59 7.79 -3.03 21.99
CA GLN A 59 7.10 -4.32 22.02
C GLN A 59 5.58 -4.14 22.22
N THR A 60 5.17 -3.23 23.12
CA THR A 60 3.75 -2.94 23.36
C THR A 60 3.03 -2.44 22.11
N ALA A 61 3.67 -1.62 21.29
CA ALA A 61 3.08 -1.16 20.03
C ALA A 61 3.05 -2.30 19.00
N LEU A 62 4.12 -3.10 18.89
CA LEU A 62 4.18 -4.23 17.95
C LEU A 62 3.15 -5.33 18.29
N ASP A 63 2.92 -5.59 19.57
CA ASP A 63 1.93 -6.56 20.05
C ASP A 63 0.49 -6.07 19.85
N ALA A 64 0.28 -4.75 19.76
CA ALA A 64 -1.02 -4.18 19.50
C ALA A 64 -1.50 -4.39 18.05
N ILE A 65 -0.60 -4.73 17.13
CA ILE A 65 -0.90 -5.05 15.74
C ILE A 65 -1.51 -6.45 15.68
N SER A 66 -2.71 -6.59 15.10
CA SER A 66 -3.45 -7.85 15.08
C SER A 66 -4.08 -8.16 13.73
N GLU A 67 -4.16 -9.46 13.43
CA GLU A 67 -4.82 -9.99 12.23
C GLU A 67 -6.30 -9.57 12.17
N ASP A 68 -7.00 -9.69 13.30
CA ASP A 68 -8.43 -9.38 13.39
C ASP A 68 -8.72 -7.89 13.15
N SER A 69 -7.88 -6.97 13.65
CA SER A 69 -8.03 -5.53 13.41
C SER A 69 -7.83 -5.20 11.94
N LEU A 70 -6.73 -5.69 11.34
CA LEU A 70 -6.43 -5.51 9.92
C LEU A 70 -7.56 -6.08 9.03
N LYS A 71 -8.06 -7.27 9.34
CA LYS A 71 -9.19 -7.89 8.64
C LYS A 71 -10.49 -7.11 8.79
N GLY A 72 -10.77 -6.63 10.00
CA GLY A 72 -11.94 -5.79 10.27
C GLY A 72 -11.91 -4.50 9.44
N HIS A 73 -10.77 -3.81 9.42
CA HIS A 73 -10.57 -2.61 8.60
C HIS A 73 -10.69 -2.93 7.10
N LEU A 74 -10.05 -4.00 6.64
CA LEU A 74 -9.97 -4.31 5.21
C LEU A 74 -11.30 -4.78 4.64
N SER A 75 -12.06 -5.57 5.41
CA SER A 75 -13.40 -5.99 5.02
C SER A 75 -14.36 -4.81 4.83
N PHE A 76 -14.16 -3.69 5.55
CA PHE A 76 -14.90 -2.45 5.30
C PHE A 76 -14.31 -1.68 4.11
N ILE A 77 -13.00 -1.38 4.10
CA ILE A 77 -12.38 -0.57 3.04
C ILE A 77 -12.65 -1.17 1.66
N ALA A 78 -12.54 -2.50 1.53
CA ALA A 78 -12.77 -3.24 0.31
C ALA A 78 -14.22 -3.77 0.16
N ALA A 79 -15.20 -3.23 0.89
CA ALA A 79 -16.60 -3.64 0.72
C ALA A 79 -17.23 -3.07 -0.55
N ASP A 80 -18.16 -3.82 -1.13
CA ASP A 80 -18.95 -3.42 -2.31
C ASP A 80 -19.68 -2.08 -2.11
N LEU A 81 -20.03 -1.75 -0.86
CA LEU A 81 -20.70 -0.49 -0.52
C LEU A 81 -19.85 0.77 -0.85
N LEU A 82 -18.54 0.61 -1.04
CA LEU A 82 -17.61 1.66 -1.46
C LEU A 82 -17.35 1.65 -2.97
N GLU A 83 -17.99 0.76 -3.74
CA GLU A 83 -18.04 0.83 -5.21
C GLU A 83 -16.64 0.93 -5.87
N GLY A 84 -15.64 0.27 -5.26
CA GLY A 84 -14.24 0.27 -5.70
C GLY A 84 -13.49 1.60 -5.57
N ARG A 85 -14.00 2.55 -4.75
CA ARG A 85 -13.30 3.77 -4.31
C ARG A 85 -12.66 4.60 -5.44
N ASN A 86 -13.24 4.65 -6.63
CA ASN A 86 -12.63 5.39 -7.74
C ASN A 86 -12.57 6.90 -7.50
N THR A 87 -11.56 7.55 -8.09
CA THR A 87 -11.32 8.97 -7.95
C THR A 87 -11.98 9.76 -9.09
N PRO A 88 -12.95 10.66 -8.81
CA PRO A 88 -13.69 10.85 -7.54
C PRO A 88 -14.90 9.91 -7.41
N SER A 89 -15.38 9.64 -6.19
CA SER A 89 -16.62 8.89 -5.96
C SER A 89 -17.14 9.04 -4.54
N ARG A 90 -18.42 8.68 -4.33
CA ARG A 90 -19.00 8.54 -2.99
C ARG A 90 -18.24 7.52 -2.14
N GLY A 91 -17.81 6.42 -2.75
CA GLY A 91 -17.00 5.40 -2.08
C GLY A 91 -15.66 5.91 -1.59
N LEU A 92 -15.00 6.77 -2.39
CA LEU A 92 -13.78 7.47 -1.99
C LEU A 92 -14.03 8.38 -0.78
N ASP A 93 -15.09 9.19 -0.80
CA ASP A 93 -15.43 10.06 0.32
C ASP A 93 -15.71 9.27 1.61
N LEU A 94 -16.44 8.16 1.50
CA LEU A 94 -16.72 7.28 2.64
C LEU A 94 -15.45 6.62 3.20
N ALA A 95 -14.52 6.21 2.33
CA ALA A 95 -13.22 5.71 2.76
C ALA A 95 -12.45 6.78 3.53
N ALA A 96 -12.39 8.01 3.02
CA ALA A 96 -11.68 9.11 3.66
C ALA A 96 -12.25 9.42 5.07
N GLU A 97 -13.58 9.50 5.20
CA GLU A 97 -14.24 9.70 6.48
C GLU A 97 -14.00 8.53 7.46
N TYR A 98 -14.00 7.29 6.95
CA TYR A 98 -13.71 6.12 7.76
C TYR A 98 -12.29 6.16 8.32
N ILE A 99 -11.29 6.45 7.48
CA ILE A 99 -9.87 6.56 7.88
C ILE A 99 -9.71 7.63 8.95
N ALA A 100 -10.28 8.82 8.73
CA ALA A 100 -10.26 9.91 9.70
C ALA A 100 -10.94 9.53 11.02
N ALA A 101 -12.05 8.78 10.96
CA ALA A 101 -12.72 8.27 12.16
C ALA A 101 -11.85 7.25 12.91
N GLN A 102 -11.07 6.41 12.22
CA GLN A 102 -10.14 5.49 12.88
C GLN A 102 -8.98 6.23 13.56
N PHE A 103 -8.41 7.25 12.93
CA PHE A 103 -7.40 8.10 13.57
C PHE A 103 -7.95 8.81 14.81
N ARG A 104 -9.16 9.37 14.72
CA ARG A 104 -9.85 9.99 15.86
C ARG A 104 -10.07 8.99 16.99
N ARG A 105 -10.54 7.78 16.67
CA ARG A 105 -10.75 6.69 17.65
C ARG A 105 -9.44 6.26 18.32
N ALA A 106 -8.34 6.27 17.59
CA ALA A 106 -7.01 5.94 18.10
C ALA A 106 -6.39 7.07 18.96
N GLY A 107 -7.01 8.25 19.00
CA GLY A 107 -6.51 9.42 19.72
C GLY A 107 -5.29 10.07 19.08
N ILE A 108 -5.05 9.84 17.79
CA ILE A 108 -3.97 10.50 17.04
C ILE A 108 -4.44 11.90 16.61
N GLU A 109 -3.55 12.89 16.71
CA GLU A 109 -3.86 14.28 16.41
C GLU A 109 -4.14 14.52 14.92
N PRO A 110 -5.14 15.33 14.57
CA PRO A 110 -5.31 15.82 13.20
C PRO A 110 -4.15 16.71 12.77
N ALA A 111 -3.80 16.66 11.47
CA ALA A 111 -2.63 17.35 10.91
C ALA A 111 -2.88 18.00 9.53
N GLY A 112 -4.14 18.05 9.10
CA GLY A 112 -4.55 18.60 7.81
C GLY A 112 -4.84 20.09 7.87
N ASP A 113 -5.59 20.56 6.88
CA ASP A 113 -6.01 21.96 6.78
C ASP A 113 -6.82 22.36 8.00
N ALA A 114 -6.74 23.65 8.35
CA ALA A 114 -7.50 24.21 9.46
C ALA A 114 -8.99 24.33 9.10
N ASP A 115 -9.86 24.06 10.08
CA ASP A 115 -11.29 24.37 9.99
C ASP A 115 -11.56 25.87 10.15
N VAL A 116 -12.84 26.24 10.14
CA VAL A 116 -13.29 27.64 10.29
C VAL A 116 -12.91 28.26 11.65
N ALA A 117 -12.61 27.44 12.66
CA ALA A 117 -12.15 27.87 13.98
C ALA A 117 -10.61 27.85 14.09
N GLY A 118 -9.89 27.56 13.00
CA GLY A 118 -8.44 27.48 12.97
C GLY A 118 -7.87 26.18 13.54
N GLN A 119 -8.70 25.17 13.83
CA GLN A 119 -8.24 23.89 14.37
C GLN A 119 -7.87 22.93 13.23
N PRO A 120 -6.73 22.21 13.32
CA PRO A 120 -6.36 21.22 12.30
C PRO A 120 -7.44 20.15 12.13
N THR A 121 -7.75 19.81 10.89
CA THR A 121 -8.64 18.69 10.54
C THR A 121 -7.82 17.45 10.16
N TYR A 122 -8.48 16.33 9.88
CA TYR A 122 -7.80 15.15 9.34
C TYR A 122 -7.63 15.21 7.81
N PHE A 123 -7.97 16.32 7.15
CA PHE A 123 -8.04 16.38 5.70
C PHE A 123 -7.11 17.44 5.11
N GLN A 124 -6.35 17.07 4.09
CA GLN A 124 -5.76 18.02 3.16
C GLN A 124 -6.66 18.08 1.92
N THR A 125 -7.20 19.24 1.61
CA THR A 125 -8.25 19.39 0.60
C THR A 125 -7.70 20.00 -0.68
N SER A 126 -7.85 19.27 -1.78
CA SER A 126 -7.62 19.77 -3.12
C SER A 126 -8.98 20.14 -3.75
N GLU A 127 -9.13 21.39 -4.20
CA GLU A 127 -10.36 21.86 -4.87
C GLU A 127 -10.23 21.76 -6.39
N TRP A 128 -11.21 21.11 -7.02
CA TRP A 128 -11.25 20.86 -8.45
C TRP A 128 -12.53 21.42 -9.05
N ARG A 129 -12.43 22.08 -10.21
CA ARG A 129 -13.58 22.62 -10.95
C ARG A 129 -13.96 21.72 -12.10
N ALA A 130 -15.25 21.46 -12.24
CA ALA A 130 -15.81 20.75 -13.38
C ALA A 130 -15.81 21.64 -14.63
N ALA A 131 -15.28 21.12 -15.74
CA ALA A 131 -15.23 21.76 -17.04
C ALA A 131 -15.68 20.78 -18.13
N GLU A 132 -16.20 21.32 -19.25
CA GLU A 132 -16.53 20.51 -20.42
C GLU A 132 -15.26 20.00 -21.12
N THR A 133 -15.28 18.77 -21.64
CA THR A 133 -14.30 18.35 -22.66
C THR A 133 -14.55 19.15 -23.95
N SER A 134 -13.51 19.77 -24.53
CA SER A 134 -13.66 20.44 -25.83
C SER A 134 -14.20 19.46 -26.89
N ALA A 135 -15.32 19.81 -27.51
CA ALA A 135 -16.01 19.05 -28.54
C ALA A 135 -15.04 18.60 -29.65
N ASN A 136 -15.00 17.28 -29.93
CA ASN A 136 -14.72 16.68 -31.25
C ASN A 136 -14.69 15.14 -31.26
N ASN A 137 -14.91 14.46 -30.13
CA ASN A 137 -15.08 13.00 -30.12
C ASN A 137 -16.36 12.62 -29.38
N ALA A 138 -17.04 11.58 -29.87
CA ALA A 138 -18.37 11.11 -29.47
C ALA A 138 -18.55 10.68 -27.99
N ASN A 139 -17.59 10.99 -27.12
CA ASN A 139 -17.63 10.78 -25.68
C ASN A 139 -17.52 12.14 -24.97
N ALA A 140 -18.59 12.94 -24.97
CA ALA A 140 -18.67 14.15 -24.14
C ALA A 140 -18.57 13.73 -22.66
N GLY A 141 -17.44 14.07 -22.02
CA GLY A 141 -17.20 13.78 -20.61
C GLY A 141 -17.00 15.08 -19.83
N LEU A 142 -17.06 15.00 -18.50
CA LEU A 142 -16.58 16.08 -17.63
C LEU A 142 -15.07 15.89 -17.39
N VAL A 143 -14.35 17.00 -17.31
CA VAL A 143 -12.97 17.04 -16.79
C VAL A 143 -12.99 17.84 -15.50
N LEU A 144 -12.31 17.32 -14.49
CA LEU A 144 -12.00 18.08 -13.28
C LEU A 144 -10.64 18.74 -13.45
N GLN A 145 -10.54 20.02 -13.08
CA GLN A 145 -9.31 20.81 -13.18
C GLN A 145 -9.00 21.50 -11.86
N ASN A 146 -7.75 21.47 -11.40
CA ASN A 146 -7.30 22.23 -10.22
C ASN A 146 -6.26 23.33 -10.57
N GLY A 147 -6.13 23.68 -11.84
CA GLY A 147 -5.12 24.62 -12.35
C GLY A 147 -3.75 24.01 -12.63
N GLU A 148 -3.46 22.82 -12.09
CA GLU A 148 -2.19 22.12 -12.30
C GLU A 148 -2.33 20.80 -13.04
N GLN A 149 -3.47 20.13 -12.87
CA GLN A 149 -3.77 18.82 -13.39
C GLN A 149 -5.20 18.79 -13.93
N ASN A 150 -5.38 17.92 -14.93
CA ASN A 150 -6.69 17.58 -15.48
C ASN A 150 -6.99 16.12 -15.16
N LEU A 151 -8.12 15.87 -14.51
CA LEU A 151 -8.61 14.55 -14.19
C LEU A 151 -9.84 14.26 -15.05
N ARG A 152 -9.73 13.27 -15.94
CA ARG A 152 -10.89 12.79 -16.70
C ARG A 152 -11.76 11.96 -15.79
N VAL A 153 -13.05 12.27 -15.76
CA VAL A 153 -14.03 11.51 -14.98
C VAL A 153 -14.98 10.74 -15.90
N SER A 154 -15.35 9.53 -15.47
CA SER A 154 -16.33 8.72 -16.20
C SER A 154 -17.73 9.11 -15.75
N ALA A 155 -18.62 9.38 -16.71
CA ALA A 155 -20.03 9.73 -16.44
C ALA A 155 -20.82 8.61 -15.73
N ASN A 156 -20.29 7.38 -15.70
CA ASN A 156 -20.97 6.21 -15.13
C ASN A 156 -20.87 6.11 -13.60
N GLN A 157 -20.19 7.04 -12.92
CA GLN A 157 -20.16 7.06 -11.46
C GLN A 157 -21.37 7.81 -10.92
N ALA A 158 -22.19 7.14 -10.09
CA ALA A 158 -23.41 7.70 -9.52
C ALA A 158 -23.19 9.05 -8.80
N ALA A 159 -22.04 9.20 -8.12
CA ALA A 159 -21.65 10.43 -7.44
C ALA A 159 -21.43 11.64 -8.37
N LEU A 160 -21.20 11.39 -9.66
CA LEU A 160 -20.92 12.43 -10.67
C LEU A 160 -22.10 12.69 -11.61
N GLN A 161 -23.18 11.91 -11.51
CA GLN A 161 -24.34 12.05 -12.39
C GLN A 161 -25.02 13.43 -12.30
N ASN A 162 -24.83 14.13 -11.17
CA ASN A 162 -25.40 15.47 -10.95
C ASN A 162 -24.36 16.60 -11.03
N LEU A 163 -23.10 16.29 -11.36
CA LEU A 163 -22.04 17.28 -11.44
C LEU A 163 -22.26 18.19 -12.67
N LYS A 164 -22.32 19.50 -12.45
CA LYS A 164 -22.47 20.51 -13.49
C LYS A 164 -21.15 21.23 -13.75
N VAL A 165 -20.99 21.75 -14.96
CA VAL A 165 -19.86 22.62 -15.31
C VAL A 165 -19.85 23.82 -14.35
N GLY A 166 -18.68 24.13 -13.81
CA GLY A 166 -18.48 25.17 -12.81
C GLY A 166 -18.57 24.68 -11.35
N ASP A 167 -19.13 23.51 -11.10
CA ASP A 167 -19.18 22.92 -9.76
C ASP A 167 -17.78 22.63 -9.23
N THR A 168 -17.61 22.78 -7.91
CA THR A 168 -16.39 22.42 -7.20
C THR A 168 -16.52 21.01 -6.61
N VAL A 169 -15.55 20.15 -6.89
CA VAL A 169 -15.34 18.84 -6.27
C VAL A 169 -14.15 18.93 -5.33
N LYS A 170 -14.31 18.43 -4.11
CA LYS A 170 -13.24 18.38 -3.11
C LYS A 170 -12.67 16.97 -3.04
N LEU A 171 -11.37 16.83 -3.23
CA LEU A 171 -10.64 15.58 -3.04
C LEU A 171 -9.69 15.73 -1.86
N ARG A 172 -9.58 14.69 -1.04
CA ARG A 172 -8.99 14.81 0.30
C ARG A 172 -7.90 13.77 0.51
N ASN A 173 -6.68 14.19 0.80
CA ASN A 173 -5.77 13.28 1.51
C ASN A 173 -6.22 13.23 2.98
N VAL A 174 -6.03 12.09 3.65
CA VAL A 174 -6.33 11.95 5.08
C VAL A 174 -5.02 11.88 5.84
N VAL A 175 -4.87 12.70 6.87
CA VAL A 175 -3.58 12.91 7.54
C VAL A 175 -3.74 13.03 9.06
N ALA A 176 -2.85 12.35 9.78
CA ALA A 176 -2.76 12.41 11.23
C ALA A 176 -1.30 12.37 11.67
N ILE A 177 -1.01 12.87 12.88
CA ILE A 177 0.36 12.98 13.39
C ILE A 177 0.50 12.40 14.80
N LEU A 178 1.54 11.59 14.97
CA LEU A 178 2.10 11.24 16.26
C LEU A 178 3.27 12.16 16.56
N ARG A 179 3.08 13.13 17.47
CA ARG A 179 4.12 14.11 17.82
C ARG A 179 5.31 13.46 18.53
N GLY A 180 6.50 13.84 18.10
CA GLY A 180 7.76 13.42 18.71
C GLY A 180 8.00 14.07 20.08
N SER A 181 8.84 13.44 20.91
CA SER A 181 9.19 13.88 22.26
C SER A 181 10.42 14.80 22.32
N ASP A 182 11.32 14.71 21.35
CA ASP A 182 12.61 15.39 21.40
C ASP A 182 12.48 16.88 21.06
N PRO A 183 13.03 17.81 21.85
CA PRO A 183 12.83 19.24 21.66
C PRO A 183 13.40 19.79 20.34
N VAL A 184 14.34 19.08 19.70
CA VAL A 184 14.97 19.45 18.43
C VAL A 184 14.39 18.65 17.27
N LEU A 185 14.21 17.33 17.47
CA LEU A 185 13.83 16.42 16.39
C LEU A 185 12.32 16.30 16.17
N LYS A 186 11.48 16.69 17.13
CA LYS A 186 10.01 16.56 17.02
C LYS A 186 9.42 17.29 15.82
N ASP A 187 10.07 18.33 15.32
CA ASP A 187 9.63 19.10 14.15
C ASP A 187 10.26 18.60 12.84
N THR A 188 10.77 17.36 12.84
CA THR A 188 11.18 16.61 11.65
C THR A 188 10.34 15.35 11.54
N TYR A 189 10.07 14.91 10.29
CA TYR A 189 8.94 14.02 10.02
C TYR A 189 9.36 12.77 9.27
N VAL A 190 8.97 11.61 9.78
CA VAL A 190 8.94 10.34 9.04
C VAL A 190 7.50 10.14 8.57
N LEU A 191 7.29 10.02 7.26
CA LEU A 191 5.98 9.73 6.68
C LEU A 191 5.82 8.22 6.46
N VAL A 192 4.60 7.74 6.68
CA VAL A 192 4.11 6.48 6.13
C VAL A 192 2.86 6.77 5.29
N THR A 193 2.91 6.36 4.03
CA THR A 193 1.90 6.67 3.01
C THR A 193 1.24 5.42 2.46
N ALA A 194 0.04 5.56 1.91
CA ALA A 194 -0.67 4.55 1.13
C ALA A 194 -1.78 5.24 0.33
N HIS A 195 -2.16 4.74 -0.84
CA HIS A 195 -3.36 5.25 -1.50
C HIS A 195 -4.60 4.50 -1.05
N TYR A 196 -5.72 5.22 -0.99
CA TYR A 196 -6.99 4.64 -0.54
C TYR A 196 -8.05 4.58 -1.63
N ASP A 197 -7.74 5.05 -2.84
CA ASP A 197 -8.58 4.84 -4.02
C ASP A 197 -8.28 3.51 -4.71
N HIS A 198 -9.17 3.11 -5.63
CA HIS A 198 -8.91 2.04 -6.59
C HIS A 198 -9.64 2.35 -7.91
N ILE A 199 -9.71 1.41 -8.86
CA ILE A 199 -10.21 1.68 -10.22
C ILE A 199 -11.74 1.76 -10.37
N GLY A 200 -12.50 1.46 -9.30
CA GLY A 200 -13.97 1.60 -9.28
C GLY A 200 -14.71 0.43 -9.91
N MET A 201 -15.68 0.75 -10.76
CA MET A 201 -16.53 -0.26 -11.39
C MET A 201 -16.20 -0.46 -12.86
N LEU A 202 -16.09 -1.72 -13.28
CA LEU A 202 -15.98 -2.11 -14.68
C LEU A 202 -17.29 -1.80 -15.44
N ALA A 203 -17.18 -1.61 -16.75
CA ALA A 203 -18.33 -1.33 -17.61
C ALA A 203 -19.24 -2.56 -17.80
N ASN A 204 -18.64 -3.75 -17.84
CA ASN A 204 -19.31 -5.02 -18.14
C ASN A 204 -18.89 -6.10 -17.13
N GLY A 205 -19.65 -7.19 -17.04
CA GLY A 205 -19.43 -8.30 -16.10
C GLY A 205 -20.64 -8.52 -15.19
N GLU A 206 -20.74 -9.73 -14.62
CA GLU A 206 -21.73 -10.02 -13.56
C GLU A 206 -21.32 -9.33 -12.26
N ASP A 207 -20.09 -9.59 -11.81
CA ASP A 207 -19.40 -8.73 -10.87
C ASP A 207 -18.64 -7.65 -11.63
N ARG A 208 -18.82 -6.41 -11.16
CA ARG A 208 -18.28 -5.20 -11.78
C ARG A 208 -17.47 -4.39 -10.79
N ILE A 209 -17.41 -4.75 -9.52
CA ILE A 209 -16.79 -3.92 -8.49
C ILE A 209 -15.34 -4.36 -8.35
N SER A 210 -14.40 -3.47 -8.66
CA SER A 210 -13.00 -3.68 -8.31
C SER A 210 -12.82 -3.24 -6.87
N ASN A 211 -12.89 -4.17 -5.92
CA ASN A 211 -12.84 -3.88 -4.49
C ASN A 211 -11.47 -3.40 -4.01
N GLY A 212 -10.38 -3.80 -4.67
CA GLY A 212 -9.03 -3.30 -4.36
C GLY A 212 -8.60 -3.61 -2.94
N ALA A 213 -8.71 -4.88 -2.55
CA ALA A 213 -8.34 -5.30 -1.21
C ALA A 213 -6.82 -5.30 -1.00
N ASN A 214 -6.04 -5.79 -1.96
CA ASN A 214 -4.60 -5.68 -1.90
C ASN A 214 -4.11 -4.35 -2.49
N ASP A 215 -4.83 -3.83 -3.48
CA ASP A 215 -4.51 -2.63 -4.26
C ASP A 215 -5.55 -1.50 -4.07
N ASP A 216 -5.34 -0.55 -3.17
CA ASP A 216 -4.40 -0.62 -2.05
C ASP A 216 -5.12 -0.54 -0.70
N GLY A 217 -6.20 -1.32 -0.59
CA GLY A 217 -6.84 -1.55 0.69
C GLY A 217 -5.84 -2.03 1.75
N SER A 218 -4.88 -2.87 1.38
CA SER A 218 -3.90 -3.46 2.29
C SER A 218 -2.91 -2.44 2.86
N GLY A 219 -2.38 -1.52 2.04
CA GLY A 219 -1.57 -0.40 2.50
C GLY A 219 -2.39 0.59 3.34
N THR A 220 -3.58 0.95 2.88
CA THR A 220 -4.50 1.85 3.60
C THR A 220 -4.78 1.37 5.04
N VAL A 221 -5.17 0.10 5.21
CA VAL A 221 -5.47 -0.42 6.56
C VAL A 221 -4.22 -0.63 7.39
N SER A 222 -3.07 -0.82 6.75
CA SER A 222 -1.78 -0.85 7.44
C SER A 222 -1.46 0.52 8.04
N VAL A 223 -1.69 1.64 7.32
CA VAL A 223 -1.54 2.99 7.89
C VAL A 223 -2.45 3.21 9.11
N ILE A 224 -3.70 2.75 9.05
CA ILE A 224 -4.65 2.81 10.18
C ILE A 224 -4.15 2.01 11.40
N GLU A 225 -3.71 0.77 11.15
CA GLU A 225 -3.23 -0.13 12.20
C GLU A 225 -1.94 0.39 12.83
N LEU A 226 -1.00 0.90 12.03
CA LEU A 226 0.23 1.52 12.49
C LEU A 226 -0.04 2.75 13.36
N ALA A 227 -0.95 3.63 12.95
CA ALA A 227 -1.37 4.77 13.77
C ALA A 227 -1.94 4.28 15.12
N THR A 228 -2.85 3.31 15.09
CA THR A 228 -3.48 2.77 16.31
C THR A 228 -2.48 2.08 17.23
N ALA A 229 -1.52 1.35 16.68
CA ALA A 229 -0.49 0.66 17.44
C ALA A 229 0.51 1.63 18.07
N LEU A 230 1.02 2.59 17.29
CA LEU A 230 2.02 3.55 17.75
C LEU A 230 1.43 4.60 18.69
N SER A 231 0.12 4.85 18.67
CA SER A 231 -0.53 5.72 19.66
C SER A 231 -0.43 5.18 21.09
N LYS A 232 -0.26 3.86 21.26
CA LYS A 232 -0.13 3.15 22.54
C LYS A 232 1.28 3.20 23.14
N LEU A 233 2.26 3.78 22.46
CA LEU A 233 3.59 3.96 23.01
C LEU A 233 3.55 4.81 24.29
N LYS A 234 4.19 4.31 25.35
CA LYS A 234 4.36 5.08 26.60
C LYS A 234 5.34 6.24 26.43
N GLU A 235 6.39 6.01 25.64
CA GLU A 235 7.38 7.01 25.29
C GLU A 235 7.25 7.32 23.81
N ARG A 236 7.00 8.59 23.47
CA ARG A 236 6.91 9.02 22.06
C ARG A 236 8.31 8.99 21.43
N PRO A 237 8.43 8.64 20.13
CA PRO A 237 9.71 8.68 19.43
C PRO A 237 10.26 10.11 19.36
N LYS A 238 11.54 10.29 19.03
CA LYS A 238 12.17 11.61 18.97
C LYS A 238 11.57 12.48 17.87
N ARG A 239 11.43 11.94 16.66
CA ARG A 239 10.76 12.60 15.52
C ARG A 239 9.26 12.37 15.54
N SER A 240 8.52 13.26 14.90
CA SER A 240 7.12 13.02 14.62
C SER A 240 6.95 12.00 13.50
N ILE A 241 5.92 11.15 13.61
CA ILE A 241 5.50 10.22 12.56
C ILE A 241 4.17 10.72 11.99
N VAL A 242 4.12 10.85 10.67
CA VAL A 242 2.93 11.31 9.93
C VAL A 242 2.32 10.13 9.21
N PHE A 243 1.03 9.90 9.45
CA PHE A 243 0.22 8.90 8.77
C PHE A 243 -0.59 9.62 7.70
N LEU A 244 -0.37 9.28 6.44
CA LEU A 244 -0.96 9.98 5.31
C LEU A 244 -1.54 8.98 4.31
N THR A 245 -2.86 8.98 4.11
CA THR A 245 -3.47 8.21 3.01
C THR A 245 -3.89 9.15 1.89
N VAL A 246 -3.49 8.84 0.65
CA VAL A 246 -3.67 9.72 -0.50
C VAL A 246 -4.74 9.22 -1.48
N PHE A 247 -5.38 10.14 -2.19
CA PHE A 247 -6.35 9.80 -3.22
C PHE A 247 -5.71 9.81 -4.62
N GLY A 248 -6.33 9.12 -5.57
CA GLY A 248 -6.05 9.30 -7.00
C GLY A 248 -4.72 8.74 -7.47
N GLU A 249 -4.14 7.73 -6.81
CA GLU A 249 -2.93 7.05 -7.31
C GLU A 249 -3.21 6.48 -8.71
N GLU A 250 -4.33 5.78 -8.84
CA GLU A 250 -4.80 5.08 -10.04
C GLU A 250 -5.15 6.03 -11.20
N LYS A 251 -5.09 7.34 -10.93
CA LYS A 251 -5.28 8.42 -11.88
C LYS A 251 -4.00 9.22 -12.13
N GLY A 252 -2.85 8.67 -11.74
CA GLY A 252 -1.52 9.24 -11.90
C GLY A 252 -1.03 10.00 -10.68
N MET A 253 -1.12 9.40 -9.49
CA MET A 253 -0.56 9.93 -8.22
C MET A 253 -1.12 11.31 -7.87
N VAL A 254 -2.42 11.54 -8.07
CA VAL A 254 -3.01 12.88 -8.00
C VAL A 254 -2.86 13.49 -6.60
N GLY A 255 -3.23 12.74 -5.55
CA GLY A 255 -3.20 13.20 -4.16
C GLY A 255 -1.79 13.36 -3.62
N SER A 256 -0.88 12.44 -3.91
CA SER A 256 0.53 12.54 -3.47
C SER A 256 1.28 13.66 -4.20
N ARG A 257 1.04 13.87 -5.49
CA ARG A 257 1.58 15.03 -6.24
C ARG A 257 1.05 16.35 -5.73
N TYR A 258 -0.23 16.39 -5.35
CA TYR A 258 -0.80 17.56 -4.68
C TYR A 258 -0.09 17.82 -3.35
N TYR A 259 0.08 16.78 -2.50
CA TYR A 259 0.82 16.91 -1.24
C TYR A 259 2.26 17.40 -1.46
N GLY A 260 3.00 16.83 -2.42
CA GLY A 260 4.38 17.21 -2.70
C GLY A 260 4.55 18.68 -3.10
N LYS A 261 3.54 19.29 -3.74
CA LYS A 261 3.53 20.70 -4.12
C LYS A 261 2.93 21.64 -3.07
N HIS A 262 2.01 21.12 -2.26
CA HIS A 262 1.29 21.86 -1.23
C HIS A 262 1.51 21.23 0.15
N PRO A 263 2.76 21.06 0.61
CA PRO A 263 3.06 20.19 1.74
C PRO A 263 2.54 20.76 3.06
N LEU A 264 1.86 19.93 3.85
CA LEU A 264 1.44 20.28 5.22
C LEU A 264 2.63 20.37 6.19
N PHE A 265 3.67 19.59 5.91
CA PHE A 265 4.92 19.58 6.65
C PHE A 265 6.07 20.00 5.73
N PRO A 266 6.94 20.95 6.12
CA PRO A 266 7.98 21.45 5.23
C PRO A 266 8.83 20.31 4.64
N ILE A 267 8.95 20.26 3.30
CA ILE A 267 9.71 19.21 2.59
C ILE A 267 11.14 19.09 3.15
N ALA A 268 11.81 20.21 3.41
CA ALA A 268 13.16 20.24 3.99
C ALA A 268 13.27 19.59 5.38
N LYS A 269 12.15 19.42 6.10
CA LYS A 269 12.08 18.76 7.42
C LYS A 269 11.49 17.35 7.36
N THR A 270 11.08 16.88 6.19
CA THR A 270 10.63 15.51 5.97
C THR A 270 11.85 14.62 5.69
N VAL A 271 12.17 13.73 6.62
CA VAL A 271 13.43 12.96 6.60
C VAL A 271 13.34 11.66 5.81
N ALA A 272 12.13 11.10 5.69
CA ALA A 272 11.86 9.91 4.90
C ALA A 272 10.35 9.76 4.68
N ASP A 273 9.99 9.02 3.63
CA ASP A 273 8.65 8.51 3.37
C ASP A 273 8.72 7.01 3.03
N VAL A 274 7.76 6.25 3.55
CA VAL A 274 7.55 4.85 3.19
C VAL A 274 6.12 4.72 2.71
N ASN A 275 5.94 4.61 1.40
CA ASN A 275 4.66 4.26 0.80
C ASN A 275 4.42 2.76 0.93
N LEU A 276 3.21 2.36 1.29
CA LEU A 276 2.79 0.97 1.41
C LEU A 276 1.90 0.67 0.22
N GLU A 277 2.19 -0.41 -0.50
CA GLU A 277 1.38 -0.87 -1.63
C GLU A 277 1.47 -2.39 -1.73
N HIS A 278 0.36 -3.08 -1.96
CA HIS A 278 0.35 -4.54 -2.15
C HIS A 278 1.02 -5.33 -1.00
N VAL A 279 0.66 -5.03 0.25
CA VAL A 279 1.27 -5.63 1.45
C VAL A 279 0.51 -6.83 2.01
N GLY A 280 -0.65 -7.18 1.44
CA GLY A 280 -1.55 -8.21 1.98
C GLY A 280 -1.53 -9.57 1.26
N ARG A 281 -1.35 -9.61 -0.05
CA ARG A 281 -1.24 -10.84 -0.85
C ARG A 281 0.20 -11.36 -0.84
N THR A 282 0.35 -12.68 -0.80
CA THR A 282 1.67 -13.35 -0.85
C THR A 282 1.87 -14.17 -2.12
N ASP A 283 0.84 -14.35 -2.93
CA ASP A 283 0.85 -15.10 -4.19
C ASP A 283 1.31 -14.22 -5.37
N ASP A 284 2.51 -13.68 -5.27
CA ASP A 284 3.17 -12.98 -6.37
C ASP A 284 3.33 -13.90 -7.59
N GLN A 285 3.36 -13.34 -8.80
CA GLN A 285 3.56 -14.11 -10.04
C GLN A 285 4.87 -14.91 -10.06
N GLU A 286 5.87 -14.49 -9.29
CA GLU A 286 7.13 -15.22 -9.09
C GLU A 286 7.07 -16.24 -7.93
N GLY A 287 5.88 -16.58 -7.45
CA GLY A 287 5.62 -17.56 -6.40
C GLY A 287 5.52 -16.95 -4.99
N ASP A 288 5.17 -17.79 -4.00
CA ASP A 288 4.84 -17.38 -2.63
C ASP A 288 5.93 -16.50 -1.97
N LYS A 289 5.49 -15.36 -1.44
CA LYS A 289 6.27 -14.31 -0.77
C LYS A 289 5.98 -14.22 0.74
N THR A 290 5.37 -15.25 1.32
CA THR A 290 5.16 -15.33 2.77
C THR A 290 6.48 -15.12 3.53
N ASN A 291 6.44 -14.29 4.58
CA ASN A 291 7.58 -13.82 5.37
C ASN A 291 8.66 -13.07 4.57
N THR A 292 8.29 -12.42 3.47
CA THR A 292 9.19 -11.56 2.71
C THR A 292 8.56 -10.21 2.42
N ALA A 293 9.40 -9.21 2.18
CA ALA A 293 9.00 -7.90 1.68
C ALA A 293 10.14 -7.33 0.84
N THR A 294 9.84 -6.33 0.03
CA THR A 294 10.84 -5.63 -0.78
C THR A 294 10.51 -4.14 -0.83
N LEU A 295 11.48 -3.34 -1.26
CA LEU A 295 11.31 -1.92 -1.49
C LEU A 295 11.71 -1.58 -2.92
N THR A 296 10.99 -0.64 -3.52
CA THR A 296 11.43 0.00 -4.75
C THR A 296 12.68 0.84 -4.50
N GLY A 297 13.56 0.97 -5.50
CA GLY A 297 14.80 1.75 -5.41
C GLY A 297 15.67 1.35 -4.21
N PHE A 298 15.76 0.06 -3.90
CA PHE A 298 16.33 -0.47 -2.66
C PHE A 298 17.69 0.14 -2.25
N ASP A 299 18.57 0.37 -3.23
CA ASP A 299 19.92 0.90 -3.02
C ASP A 299 20.00 2.43 -3.20
N TYR A 300 18.87 3.13 -3.28
CA TYR A 300 18.84 4.57 -3.52
C TYR A 300 19.03 5.36 -2.23
N THR A 301 18.74 4.78 -1.08
CA THR A 301 18.85 5.45 0.23
C THR A 301 19.19 4.45 1.34
N ASP A 302 19.39 4.97 2.56
CA ASP A 302 19.54 4.16 3.77
C ASP A 302 18.24 3.46 4.24
N VAL A 303 17.09 3.76 3.62
CA VAL A 303 15.79 3.17 4.03
C VAL A 303 15.75 1.66 3.83
N GLY A 304 16.28 1.15 2.71
CA GLY A 304 16.36 -0.29 2.43
C GLY A 304 17.06 -1.09 3.54
N PRO A 305 18.31 -0.75 3.90
CA PRO A 305 19.02 -1.35 5.03
C PRO A 305 18.30 -1.25 6.38
N ILE A 306 17.60 -0.16 6.66
CA ILE A 306 16.80 -0.03 7.90
C ILE A 306 15.68 -1.07 7.92
N PHE A 307 14.99 -1.26 6.80
CA PHE A 307 13.96 -2.30 6.67
C PHE A 307 14.53 -3.71 6.73
N GLN A 308 15.72 -3.97 6.16
CA GLN A 308 16.40 -5.26 6.36
C GLN A 308 16.60 -5.54 7.83
N LYS A 309 17.06 -4.55 8.59
CA LYS A 309 17.28 -4.73 10.02
C LYS A 309 15.98 -4.96 10.79
N ALA A 310 14.93 -4.20 10.49
CA ALA A 310 13.61 -4.41 11.08
C ALA A 310 13.04 -5.80 10.73
N GLY A 311 13.27 -6.27 9.50
CA GLY A 311 12.86 -7.58 9.02
C GLY A 311 13.55 -8.73 9.76
N GLU A 312 14.87 -8.66 9.96
CA GLU A 312 15.62 -9.62 10.78
C GLU A 312 15.01 -9.77 12.19
N LEU A 313 14.58 -8.66 12.77
CA LEU A 313 14.04 -8.59 14.13
C LEU A 313 12.55 -8.99 14.21
N THR A 314 11.84 -9.06 13.09
CA THR A 314 10.42 -9.43 13.05
C THR A 314 10.18 -10.74 12.30
N GLY A 315 11.22 -11.34 11.73
CA GLY A 315 11.16 -12.58 10.96
C GLY A 315 10.61 -12.39 9.55
N ILE A 316 10.80 -11.21 8.95
CA ILE A 316 10.53 -10.92 7.54
C ILE A 316 11.86 -10.76 6.81
N ARG A 317 12.08 -11.54 5.74
CA ARG A 317 13.24 -11.36 4.87
C ARG A 317 12.99 -10.19 3.92
N VAL A 318 13.60 -9.04 4.20
CA VAL A 318 13.58 -7.90 3.27
C VAL A 318 14.71 -8.03 2.27
N TYR A 319 14.40 -7.94 0.99
CA TYR A 319 15.38 -8.13 -0.08
C TYR A 319 15.24 -7.10 -1.20
N LYS A 320 16.33 -6.87 -1.93
CA LYS A 320 16.29 -6.17 -3.22
C LYS A 320 15.82 -7.12 -4.30
N HIS A 321 14.70 -6.82 -4.94
CA HIS A 321 14.33 -7.50 -6.17
C HIS A 321 15.23 -7.04 -7.33
N GLU A 322 15.86 -7.97 -8.05
CA GLU A 322 16.89 -7.62 -9.04
C GLU A 322 16.38 -6.71 -10.17
N GLN A 323 15.16 -6.97 -10.64
CA GLN A 323 14.53 -6.24 -11.74
C GLN A 323 13.51 -5.21 -11.26
N ASN A 324 12.58 -5.64 -10.40
CA ASN A 324 11.41 -4.83 -10.05
C ASN A 324 11.70 -3.70 -9.05
N SER A 325 12.75 -3.80 -8.23
CA SER A 325 13.14 -2.73 -7.29
C SER A 325 13.22 -1.38 -8.01
N ASP A 326 14.06 -1.28 -9.03
CA ASP A 326 14.31 0.00 -9.69
C ASP A 326 13.24 0.33 -10.73
N SER A 327 12.72 -0.69 -11.43
CA SER A 327 11.77 -0.47 -12.54
C SER A 327 10.38 -0.01 -12.06
N PHE A 328 10.01 -0.31 -10.81
CA PHE A 328 8.78 0.16 -10.17
C PHE A 328 8.96 1.43 -9.32
N PHE A 329 10.18 1.92 -9.10
CA PHE A 329 10.42 3.07 -8.19
C PHE A 329 9.59 4.32 -8.49
N GLY A 330 9.34 4.61 -9.77
CA GLY A 330 8.56 5.76 -10.18
C GLY A 330 7.11 5.47 -10.56
N ARG A 331 6.55 4.36 -10.09
CA ARG A 331 5.21 3.87 -10.47
C ARG A 331 4.18 3.94 -9.35
N SER A 332 4.47 4.67 -8.28
CA SER A 332 3.66 4.73 -7.05
C SER A 332 3.89 6.06 -6.34
N ASP A 333 3.10 6.34 -5.30
CA ASP A 333 3.03 7.65 -4.63
C ASP A 333 4.35 8.13 -4.01
N ASN A 334 5.28 7.22 -3.69
CA ASN A 334 6.61 7.58 -3.21
C ASN A 334 7.32 8.54 -4.18
N GLN A 335 7.07 8.42 -5.48
CA GLN A 335 7.68 9.21 -6.53
C GLN A 335 7.41 10.71 -6.34
N ALA A 336 6.22 11.09 -5.87
CA ALA A 336 5.85 12.48 -5.67
C ALA A 336 6.75 13.18 -4.63
N LEU A 337 7.15 12.45 -3.58
CA LEU A 337 8.03 12.94 -2.51
C LEU A 337 9.50 12.81 -2.91
N ALA A 338 9.86 11.74 -3.61
CA ALA A 338 11.20 11.56 -4.17
C ALA A 338 11.58 12.71 -5.12
N ASP A 339 10.67 13.13 -6.00
CA ASP A 339 10.88 14.28 -6.90
C ASP A 339 11.09 15.61 -6.16
N GLN A 340 10.62 15.72 -4.91
CA GLN A 340 10.91 16.87 -4.02
C GLN A 340 12.22 16.72 -3.22
N GLY A 341 12.92 15.59 -3.37
CA GLY A 341 14.19 15.30 -2.69
C GLY A 341 14.06 14.56 -1.36
N VAL A 342 12.87 14.08 -0.99
CA VAL A 342 12.69 13.25 0.21
C VAL A 342 13.09 11.80 -0.10
N PRO A 343 13.94 11.14 0.72
CA PRO A 343 14.15 9.69 0.66
C PRO A 343 12.81 8.93 0.78
N ALA A 344 12.24 8.50 -0.35
CA ALA A 344 10.87 7.98 -0.43
C ALA A 344 10.82 6.69 -1.26
N HIS A 345 10.25 5.63 -0.68
CA HIS A 345 10.21 4.29 -1.27
C HIS A 345 8.85 3.64 -1.11
N THR A 346 8.45 2.82 -2.07
CA THR A 346 7.29 1.94 -1.91
C THR A 346 7.75 0.59 -1.40
N LEU A 347 7.14 0.12 -0.31
CA LEU A 347 7.28 -1.21 0.24
C LEU A 347 6.10 -2.08 -0.19
N CYS A 348 6.41 -3.27 -0.71
CA CYS A 348 5.40 -4.26 -1.09
C CYS A 348 5.81 -5.69 -0.68
N VAL A 349 4.83 -6.59 -0.69
CA VAL A 349 5.06 -8.04 -0.54
C VAL A 349 5.04 -8.74 -1.89
N ALA A 350 4.10 -8.35 -2.77
CA ALA A 350 4.00 -8.82 -4.13
C ALA A 350 3.97 -7.61 -5.08
N PHE A 351 4.84 -7.59 -6.09
CA PHE A 351 4.78 -6.55 -7.11
C PHE A 351 3.58 -6.75 -8.02
N ILE A 352 3.37 -8.01 -8.44
CA ILE A 352 2.28 -8.37 -9.34
C ILE A 352 1.63 -9.65 -8.81
N PHE A 353 0.31 -9.62 -8.63
CA PHE A 353 -0.49 -10.74 -8.15
C PHE A 353 -1.66 -11.03 -9.12
N PRO A 354 -2.30 -12.22 -9.06
CA PRO A 354 -3.28 -12.65 -10.06
C PRO A 354 -4.48 -11.73 -10.27
N ASP A 355 -4.92 -11.06 -9.20
CA ASP A 355 -6.11 -10.22 -9.17
C ASP A 355 -5.81 -8.70 -9.30
N TYR A 356 -4.58 -8.31 -9.64
CA TYR A 356 -4.19 -6.89 -9.77
C TYR A 356 -5.05 -6.18 -10.84
N HIS A 357 -5.64 -5.04 -10.46
CA HIS A 357 -6.60 -4.26 -11.26
C HIS A 357 -7.84 -5.06 -11.74
N ARG A 358 -8.31 -6.03 -10.94
CA ARG A 358 -9.44 -6.90 -11.30
C ARG A 358 -10.46 -7.02 -10.17
N VAL A 359 -11.68 -7.40 -10.52
CA VAL A 359 -12.80 -7.62 -9.58
C VAL A 359 -12.48 -8.67 -8.52
N GLY A 360 -11.59 -9.62 -8.82
CA GLY A 360 -11.20 -10.68 -7.90
C GLY A 360 -10.32 -10.24 -6.71
N ASP A 361 -9.91 -8.97 -6.61
CA ASP A 361 -9.09 -8.49 -5.50
C ASP A 361 -9.93 -8.26 -4.23
N HIS A 362 -10.30 -9.38 -3.59
CA HIS A 362 -11.15 -9.41 -2.42
C HIS A 362 -10.37 -9.61 -1.10
N TRP A 363 -10.91 -9.05 -0.03
CA TRP A 363 -10.29 -9.01 1.29
C TRP A 363 -10.14 -10.39 1.93
N ASP A 364 -10.93 -11.38 1.55
CA ASP A 364 -10.86 -12.74 2.09
C ASP A 364 -9.65 -13.53 1.56
N LYS A 365 -9.03 -13.09 0.44
CA LYS A 365 -7.84 -13.70 -0.15
C LYS A 365 -6.51 -13.24 0.49
N ILE A 366 -6.58 -12.31 1.45
CA ILE A 366 -5.41 -11.71 2.09
C ILE A 366 -4.80 -12.68 3.11
N ASN A 367 -3.47 -12.74 3.14
CA ASN A 367 -2.75 -13.49 4.17
C ASN A 367 -2.58 -12.62 5.42
N TYR A 368 -3.61 -12.56 6.26
CA TYR A 368 -3.62 -11.72 7.47
C TYR A 368 -2.48 -12.01 8.47
N PRO A 369 -2.09 -13.28 8.73
CA PRO A 369 -0.91 -13.57 9.53
C PRO A 369 0.35 -12.90 8.98
N ASN A 370 0.56 -12.97 7.66
CA ASN A 370 1.69 -12.30 7.02
C ASN A 370 1.56 -10.77 7.08
N LEU A 371 0.38 -10.22 6.77
CA LEU A 371 0.12 -8.77 6.82
C LEU A 371 0.38 -8.19 8.21
N ALA A 372 -0.06 -8.85 9.28
CA ALA A 372 0.21 -8.43 10.65
C ALA A 372 1.72 -8.45 10.98
N LYS A 373 2.44 -9.48 10.52
CA LYS A 373 3.88 -9.58 10.70
C LYS A 373 4.65 -8.51 9.89
N THR A 374 4.22 -8.23 8.67
CA THR A 374 4.72 -7.13 7.84
C THR A 374 4.46 -5.77 8.50
N ASN A 375 3.28 -5.55 9.09
CA ASN A 375 2.98 -4.33 9.83
C ASN A 375 3.88 -4.14 11.06
N ARG A 376 4.21 -5.21 11.78
CA ARG A 376 5.20 -5.15 12.88
C ARG A 376 6.58 -4.74 12.40
N MET A 377 7.01 -5.25 11.24
CA MET A 377 8.26 -4.84 10.61
C MET A 377 8.22 -3.34 10.24
N ILE A 378 7.14 -2.88 9.61
CA ILE A 378 6.97 -1.47 9.22
C ILE A 378 7.00 -0.58 10.46
N ALA A 379 6.22 -0.90 11.50
CA ALA A 379 6.22 -0.16 12.76
C ALA A 379 7.62 -0.04 13.38
N LEU A 380 8.38 -1.15 13.39
CA LEU A 380 9.74 -1.16 13.91
C LEU A 380 10.68 -0.29 13.05
N ALA A 381 10.62 -0.39 11.72
CA ALA A 381 11.42 0.43 10.82
C ALA A 381 11.12 1.94 10.97
N LEU A 382 9.83 2.31 11.09
CA LEU A 382 9.41 3.68 11.35
C LEU A 382 10.00 4.20 12.67
N LEU A 383 9.94 3.40 13.74
CA LEU A 383 10.53 3.75 15.04
C LEU A 383 12.06 3.88 14.97
N MET A 384 12.73 2.96 14.27
CA MET A 384 14.18 3.04 14.04
C MET A 384 14.57 4.33 13.32
N MET A 385 13.81 4.77 12.31
CA MET A 385 14.03 6.06 11.65
C MET A 385 13.69 7.24 12.57
N ALA A 386 12.59 7.16 13.31
CA ALA A 386 12.11 8.26 14.14
C ALA A 386 13.01 8.52 15.36
N ASP A 387 13.68 7.50 15.91
CA ASP A 387 14.55 7.63 17.10
C ASP A 387 16.05 7.78 16.79
N ASN A 388 16.46 7.61 15.54
CA ASN A 388 17.84 7.80 15.11
C ASN A 388 18.19 9.29 15.00
N ALA A 389 19.24 9.79 15.66
CA ALA A 389 19.61 11.20 15.51
C ALA A 389 19.94 11.59 14.06
N ASN A 390 20.42 10.65 13.24
CA ASN A 390 20.71 10.85 11.84
C ASN A 390 19.50 10.49 10.97
N ALA A 391 19.10 11.42 10.09
CA ALA A 391 18.10 11.16 9.07
C ALA A 391 18.64 10.17 8.00
N PRO A 392 17.78 9.32 7.41
CA PRO A 392 18.13 8.56 6.21
C PRO A 392 18.62 9.48 5.09
N LYS A 393 19.56 8.99 4.27
CA LYS A 393 20.16 9.79 3.18
C LYS A 393 20.02 9.10 1.84
N TRP A 394 20.04 9.90 0.78
CA TRP A 394 20.28 9.41 -0.57
C TRP A 394 21.68 8.83 -0.70
N ASN A 395 21.79 7.77 -1.49
CA ASN A 395 23.05 7.24 -1.96
C ASN A 395 23.57 8.11 -3.11
N GLU A 396 24.38 9.12 -2.78
CA GLU A 396 24.96 10.06 -3.76
C GLU A 396 25.91 9.38 -4.76
N ALA A 397 26.42 8.18 -4.46
CA ALA A 397 27.27 7.43 -5.37
C ALA A 397 26.48 6.68 -6.46
N ASN A 398 25.16 6.53 -6.29
CA ASN A 398 24.31 5.88 -7.27
C ASN A 398 23.82 6.90 -8.31
N PRO A 399 24.22 6.82 -9.59
CA PRO A 399 23.86 7.83 -10.59
C PRO A 399 22.35 7.92 -10.84
N LYS A 400 21.57 6.87 -10.52
CA LYS A 400 20.11 6.87 -10.65
C LYS A 400 19.44 7.80 -9.64
N THR A 401 20.13 8.19 -8.56
CA THR A 401 19.60 9.10 -7.53
C THR A 401 19.91 10.57 -7.83
N ALA A 402 20.69 10.87 -8.88
CA ALA A 402 21.24 12.21 -9.11
C ALA A 402 20.18 13.32 -9.15
N LYS A 403 19.03 13.07 -9.79
CA LYS A 403 17.93 14.07 -9.82
C LYS A 403 17.33 14.32 -8.43
N TYR A 404 17.20 13.28 -7.61
CA TYR A 404 16.65 13.38 -6.26
C TYR A 404 17.63 14.01 -5.28
N VAL A 405 18.92 13.67 -5.39
CA VAL A 405 20.01 14.34 -4.65
C VAL A 405 20.05 15.83 -4.96
N SER A 406 19.88 16.20 -6.22
CA SER A 406 19.84 17.60 -6.63
C SER A 406 18.64 18.34 -6.02
N ALA A 407 17.46 17.74 -6.04
CA ALA A 407 16.27 18.29 -5.39
C ALA A 407 16.46 18.42 -3.87
N TRP A 408 17.02 17.39 -3.22
CA TRP A 408 17.32 17.39 -1.78
C TRP A 408 18.27 18.52 -1.38
N LYS A 409 19.35 18.73 -2.15
CA LYS A 409 20.31 19.81 -1.93
C LYS A 409 19.65 21.18 -2.07
N ALA A 410 18.82 21.36 -3.10
CA ALA A 410 18.05 22.59 -3.30
C ALA A 410 17.12 22.92 -2.12
N GLN A 411 16.50 21.92 -1.49
CA GLN A 411 15.62 22.11 -0.33
C GLN A 411 16.36 22.36 0.98
N THR A 412 17.55 21.77 1.14
CA THR A 412 18.31 21.80 2.41
C THR A 412 19.44 22.83 2.44
N GLY A 413 19.74 23.49 1.32
CA GLY A 413 20.83 24.44 1.19
C GLY A 413 22.22 23.80 1.28
N LYS A 414 22.34 22.52 0.92
CA LYS A 414 23.57 21.72 0.99
C LYS A 414 24.32 21.61 -0.33
#